data_AF-A1ZLK4-F1
#
_entry.id   AF-A1ZLK4-F1
#
_cell.length_a   1.000
_cell.length_b   1.000
_cell.length_c   1.000
_cell.angle_alpha   90.00
_cell.angle_beta   90.00
_cell.angle_gamma   90.00
#
_symmetry.space_group_name_H-M   'P 1'
#
loop_
_entity.id
_entity.type
_entity.pdbx_description
1 polymer ?
#
loop_
_entity_poly.entity_id
_entity_poly.type
_entity_poly.pdbx_seq_one_letter_code
_entity_poly.pdbx_strand_id
1 'polypeptide(L)'
;MAKLDIKGVRLSKNLLKDRAPLEVKYYEGKDVPKAHSVYNSRQKVLRMYGGNNLDALAGAGAWIASPVDLMKLVTAIDGFDNVPDILSKDIVRQMMTPDDEEGKQVLGWRWCSPRGCWRTGSLGGSDAVIATLKNGISWAFVTNTSIDSRSGVREIYGVMRQVLKATKSQLPDVNYFGLKPPQK
;
A
#
# COMPACT_ATOMS: atom_id res chain seq x y z
N MET A 1 -0.18 -7.66 -13.87
CA MET A 1 0.90 -8.23 -13.02
C MET A 1 2.11 -8.69 -13.84
N ALA A 2 1.96 -9.66 -14.76
CA ALA A 2 3.09 -10.25 -15.50
C ALA A 2 3.95 -9.25 -16.31
N LYS A 3 3.34 -8.26 -16.98
CA LYS A 3 4.06 -7.20 -17.71
C LYS A 3 4.96 -6.32 -16.83
N LEU A 4 4.69 -6.25 -15.52
CA LEU A 4 5.45 -5.48 -14.55
C LEU A 4 6.35 -6.36 -13.67
N ASP A 5 6.49 -7.65 -14.02
CA ASP A 5 7.20 -8.64 -13.19
C ASP A 5 6.70 -8.66 -11.73
N ILE A 6 5.41 -8.37 -11.51
CA ILE A 6 4.79 -8.45 -10.20
C ILE A 6 4.39 -9.90 -9.93
N LYS A 7 4.98 -10.50 -8.89
CA LYS A 7 4.81 -11.94 -8.57
C LYS A 7 4.20 -12.20 -7.20
N GLY A 8 4.32 -11.24 -6.27
CA GLY A 8 3.86 -11.41 -4.89
C GLY A 8 2.38 -11.10 -4.68
N VAL A 9 1.78 -10.27 -5.54
CA VAL A 9 0.45 -9.69 -5.29
C VAL A 9 -0.67 -10.71 -5.47
N ARG A 10 -1.53 -10.83 -4.45
CA ARG A 10 -2.64 -11.80 -4.42
C ARG A 10 -3.72 -11.39 -3.42
N LEU A 11 -4.91 -11.99 -3.51
CA LEU A 11 -5.94 -11.83 -2.49
C LEU A 11 -5.54 -12.52 -1.18
N SER A 12 -5.81 -11.85 -0.07
CA SER A 12 -5.58 -12.33 1.29
C SER A 12 -6.63 -13.34 1.71
N LYS A 13 -6.23 -14.27 2.58
CA LYS A 13 -7.15 -15.19 3.28
C LYS A 13 -7.29 -14.76 4.73
N ASN A 14 -8.44 -15.08 5.31
CA ASN A 14 -8.87 -14.46 6.56
C ASN A 14 -8.22 -15.02 7.83
N LEU A 15 -7.70 -16.26 7.82
CA LEU A 15 -7.20 -16.92 9.02
C LEU A 15 -5.68 -17.03 8.99
N LEU A 16 -5.06 -16.96 10.18
CA LEU A 16 -3.60 -17.07 10.36
C LEU A 16 -3.00 -18.34 9.72
N LYS A 17 -3.75 -19.46 9.77
CA LYS A 17 -3.34 -20.74 9.19
C LYS A 17 -3.36 -20.76 7.66
N ASP A 18 -4.14 -19.86 7.05
CA ASP A 18 -4.39 -19.82 5.61
C ASP A 18 -3.52 -18.78 4.89
N ARG A 19 -2.55 -18.19 5.60
CA ARG A 19 -1.61 -17.23 5.03
C ARG A 19 -0.87 -17.78 3.81
N ALA A 20 -0.62 -16.89 2.87
CA ALA A 20 0.19 -17.18 1.70
C ALA A 20 1.67 -17.42 2.07
N PRO A 21 2.43 -18.14 1.22
CA PRO A 21 3.87 -18.20 1.33
C PRO A 21 4.49 -16.80 1.40
N LEU A 22 5.42 -16.60 2.33
CA LEU A 22 6.12 -15.32 2.60
C LEU A 22 5.25 -14.17 3.12
N GLU A 23 3.95 -14.40 3.37
CA GLU A 23 3.12 -13.43 4.08
C GLU A 23 3.58 -13.33 5.55
N VAL A 24 3.67 -12.09 6.05
CA VAL A 24 4.06 -11.81 7.45
C VAL A 24 2.92 -12.13 8.41
N LYS A 25 3.22 -12.17 9.71
CA LYS A 25 2.17 -12.21 10.73
C LYS A 25 1.80 -10.77 11.05
N TYR A 26 0.50 -10.53 11.17
CA TYR A 26 -0.08 -9.28 11.61
C TYR A 26 -0.30 -9.30 13.13
N TYR A 27 -0.11 -8.15 13.75
CA TYR A 27 -0.15 -7.96 15.19
C TYR A 27 -1.02 -6.74 15.54
N GLU A 28 -1.63 -6.78 16.72
CA GLU A 28 -2.33 -5.63 17.30
C GLU A 28 -1.84 -5.46 18.74
N GLY A 29 -2.03 -4.27 19.30
CA GLY A 29 -1.74 -4.00 20.70
C GLY A 29 -2.57 -4.92 21.62
N LYS A 30 -2.02 -5.25 22.79
CA LYS A 30 -2.69 -6.16 23.76
C LYS A 30 -4.07 -5.65 24.18
N ASP A 31 -4.26 -4.35 24.18
CA ASP A 31 -5.49 -3.68 24.63
C ASP A 31 -6.51 -3.49 23.51
N VAL A 32 -6.21 -3.93 22.28
CA VAL A 32 -7.15 -3.85 21.16
C VAL A 32 -8.27 -4.87 21.36
N PRO A 33 -9.56 -4.44 21.42
CA PRO A 33 -10.66 -5.36 21.63
C PRO A 33 -10.81 -6.39 20.51
N LYS A 34 -11.10 -7.63 20.89
CA LYS A 34 -11.45 -8.71 19.96
C LYS A 34 -12.78 -8.44 19.26
N ALA A 35 -12.87 -8.80 17.98
CA ALA A 35 -14.10 -8.76 17.20
C ALA A 35 -14.87 -10.08 17.29
N HIS A 36 -16.15 -10.06 16.92
CA HIS A 36 -16.89 -11.30 16.68
C HIS A 36 -16.36 -11.97 15.41
N SER A 37 -16.20 -13.30 15.44
CA SER A 37 -15.78 -14.05 14.26
C SER A 37 -16.87 -14.00 13.18
N VAL A 38 -16.46 -13.77 11.94
CA VAL A 38 -17.36 -13.84 10.77
C VAL A 38 -17.82 -15.26 10.46
N TYR A 39 -17.14 -16.27 11.02
CA TYR A 39 -17.47 -17.68 10.87
C TYR A 39 -18.34 -18.21 12.02
N ASN A 40 -18.30 -17.55 13.19
CA ASN A 40 -19.13 -17.89 14.34
C ASN A 40 -19.29 -16.66 15.24
N SER A 41 -20.46 -16.02 15.20
CA SER A 41 -20.72 -14.78 15.94
C SER A 41 -20.64 -14.92 17.46
N ARG A 42 -20.67 -16.14 18.02
CA ARG A 42 -20.50 -16.37 19.47
C ARG A 42 -19.04 -16.37 19.90
N GLN A 43 -18.10 -16.44 18.96
CA GLN A 43 -16.67 -16.48 19.24
C GLN A 43 -16.05 -15.10 19.09
N LYS A 44 -15.20 -14.72 20.05
CA LYS A 44 -14.33 -13.53 19.95
C LYS A 44 -12.96 -13.93 19.40
N VAL A 45 -12.51 -13.25 18.35
CA VAL A 45 -11.23 -13.48 17.68
C VAL A 45 -10.48 -12.17 17.48
N LEU A 46 -9.19 -12.25 17.16
CA LEU A 46 -8.43 -11.06 16.80
C LEU A 46 -8.96 -10.47 15.49
N ARG A 47 -8.95 -9.14 15.34
CA ARG A 47 -9.56 -8.48 14.18
C ARG A 47 -8.92 -8.91 12.86
N MET A 48 -7.59 -9.03 12.86
CA MET A 48 -6.80 -9.45 11.70
C MET A 48 -6.96 -10.94 11.33
N TYR A 49 -7.54 -11.77 12.20
CA TYR A 49 -7.71 -13.20 11.96
C TYR A 49 -9.15 -13.65 12.24
N GLY A 50 -10.00 -13.59 11.22
CA GLY A 50 -11.40 -14.02 11.30
C GLY A 50 -12.38 -12.97 11.82
N GLY A 51 -11.91 -11.80 12.25
CA GLY A 51 -12.77 -10.69 12.70
C GLY A 51 -13.27 -9.78 11.58
N ASN A 52 -12.63 -9.82 10.41
CA ASN A 52 -13.06 -9.13 9.19
C ASN A 52 -13.46 -10.17 8.14
N ASN A 53 -14.34 -9.82 7.19
CA ASN A 53 -14.64 -10.70 6.06
C ASN A 53 -13.78 -10.28 4.85
N LEU A 54 -12.62 -10.91 4.69
CA LEU A 54 -11.68 -10.54 3.62
C LEU A 54 -12.20 -10.93 2.22
N ASP A 55 -12.98 -12.00 2.12
CA ASP A 55 -13.60 -12.42 0.85
C ASP A 55 -14.62 -11.37 0.38
N ALA A 56 -15.37 -10.77 1.30
CA ALA A 56 -16.27 -9.67 0.99
C ALA A 56 -15.54 -8.34 0.73
N LEU A 57 -14.39 -8.12 1.38
CA LEU A 57 -13.57 -6.92 1.17
C LEU A 57 -12.90 -6.93 -0.21
N ALA A 58 -12.47 -8.09 -0.71
CA ALA A 58 -11.96 -8.35 -2.06
C ALA A 58 -11.17 -7.17 -2.65
N GLY A 59 -11.68 -6.60 -3.76
CA GLY A 59 -11.05 -5.52 -4.52
C GLY A 59 -10.85 -4.22 -3.75
N ALA A 60 -11.57 -3.98 -2.65
CA ALA A 60 -11.47 -2.75 -1.88
C ALA A 60 -10.21 -2.68 -1.00
N GLY A 61 -9.62 -3.81 -0.62
CA GLY A 61 -8.45 -3.80 0.26
C GLY A 61 -7.92 -5.15 0.75
N ALA A 62 -8.46 -6.28 0.31
CA ALA A 62 -8.01 -7.60 0.75
C ALA A 62 -6.81 -8.13 -0.06
N TRP A 63 -5.83 -7.28 -0.36
CA TRP A 63 -4.65 -7.65 -1.15
C TRP A 63 -3.41 -7.76 -0.29
N ILE A 64 -2.64 -8.82 -0.52
CA ILE A 64 -1.27 -8.98 -0.01
C ILE A 64 -0.33 -8.48 -1.09
N ALA A 65 0.61 -7.60 -0.73
CA ALA A 65 1.65 -7.10 -1.63
C ALA A 65 2.93 -6.79 -0.86
N SER A 66 4.09 -7.02 -1.47
CA SER A 66 5.36 -6.50 -0.96
C SER A 66 5.48 -5.00 -1.29
N PRO A 67 6.24 -4.20 -0.51
CA PRO A 67 6.52 -2.81 -0.88
C PRO A 67 7.15 -2.68 -2.27
N VAL A 68 7.97 -3.65 -2.69
CA VAL A 68 8.60 -3.68 -4.02
C VAL A 68 7.56 -3.87 -5.12
N ASP A 69 6.63 -4.82 -4.97
CA ASP A 69 5.56 -5.04 -5.94
C ASP A 69 4.59 -3.85 -6.01
N LEU A 70 4.31 -3.20 -4.86
CA LEU A 70 3.55 -1.95 -4.82
C LEU A 70 4.27 -0.86 -5.62
N MET A 71 5.58 -0.71 -5.42
CA MET A 71 6.35 0.29 -6.16
C MET A 71 6.39 0.02 -7.66
N LYS A 72 6.54 -1.24 -8.09
CA LYS A 72 6.45 -1.63 -9.51
C LYS A 72 5.12 -1.22 -10.14
N LEU A 73 4.01 -1.37 -9.42
CA LEU A 73 2.70 -0.92 -9.88
C LEU A 73 2.62 0.60 -9.94
N VAL A 74 3.01 1.27 -8.86
CA VAL A 74 2.92 2.74 -8.71
C VAL A 74 3.73 3.45 -9.80
N THR A 75 4.96 3.02 -10.05
CA THR A 75 5.81 3.62 -11.10
C THR A 75 5.29 3.38 -12.52
N ALA A 76 4.29 2.52 -12.70
CA ALA A 76 3.67 2.26 -13.99
C ALA A 76 2.29 2.91 -14.13
N ILE A 77 1.89 3.74 -13.16
CA ILE A 77 0.67 4.55 -13.19
C ILE A 77 0.90 5.97 -12.65
N ASP A 78 2.17 6.42 -12.55
CA ASP A 78 2.50 7.69 -11.91
C ASP A 78 2.63 8.87 -12.90
N GLY A 79 2.60 8.60 -14.20
CA GLY A 79 2.61 9.62 -15.24
C GLY A 79 4.00 10.17 -15.55
N PHE A 80 5.06 9.62 -14.94
CA PHE A 80 6.43 10.00 -15.23
C PHE A 80 6.99 9.17 -16.40
N ASP A 81 7.92 9.77 -17.15
CA ASP A 81 8.47 9.13 -18.35
C ASP A 81 9.65 8.18 -18.06
N ASN A 82 10.05 8.00 -16.79
CA ASN A 82 11.17 7.15 -16.39
C ASN A 82 10.84 5.65 -16.44
N VAL A 83 9.57 5.28 -16.19
CA VAL A 83 9.06 3.92 -16.34
C VAL A 83 7.82 3.99 -17.23
N PRO A 84 7.74 3.20 -18.32
CA PRO A 84 6.56 3.23 -19.18
C PRO A 84 5.28 2.85 -18.41
N ASP A 85 4.30 3.75 -18.40
CA ASP A 85 2.99 3.51 -17.81
C ASP A 85 2.22 2.39 -18.54
N ILE A 86 1.43 1.62 -17.79
CA ILE A 86 0.52 0.60 -18.36
C ILE A 86 -0.81 1.19 -18.86
N LEU A 87 -1.11 2.44 -18.48
CA LEU A 87 -2.30 3.19 -18.88
C LEU A 87 -1.88 4.36 -19.78
N SER A 88 -2.81 4.89 -20.58
CA SER A 88 -2.53 6.10 -21.36
C SER A 88 -2.35 7.30 -20.42
N LYS A 89 -1.58 8.31 -20.88
CA LYS A 89 -1.37 9.56 -20.13
C LYS A 89 -2.69 10.23 -19.74
N ASP A 90 -3.71 10.15 -20.58
CA ASP A 90 -5.04 10.71 -20.30
C ASP A 90 -5.74 9.98 -19.15
N ILE A 91 -5.66 8.65 -19.11
CA ILE A 91 -6.25 7.86 -18.01
C ILE A 91 -5.50 8.12 -16.71
N VAL A 92 -4.16 8.16 -16.74
CA VAL A 92 -3.36 8.49 -15.55
C VAL A 92 -3.71 9.90 -15.05
N ARG A 93 -3.86 10.86 -15.96
CA ARG A 93 -4.31 12.22 -15.62
C ARG A 93 -5.68 12.21 -14.97
N GLN A 94 -6.64 11.45 -15.51
CA GLN A 94 -7.97 11.31 -14.93
C GLN A 94 -7.91 10.70 -13.53
N MET A 95 -7.03 9.72 -13.28
CA MET A 95 -6.87 9.13 -11.96
C MET A 95 -6.38 10.13 -10.90
N MET A 96 -5.60 11.13 -11.30
CA MET A 96 -4.98 12.10 -10.41
C MET A 96 -5.69 13.46 -10.35
N THR A 97 -6.66 13.69 -11.23
CA THR A 97 -7.42 14.94 -11.32
C THR A 97 -8.74 14.75 -10.59
N PRO A 98 -9.07 15.61 -9.61
CA PRO A 98 -10.36 15.54 -8.97
C PRO A 98 -11.50 15.77 -9.96
N ASP A 99 -12.57 14.98 -9.84
CA ASP A 99 -13.74 15.01 -10.74
C ASP A 99 -15.07 15.26 -10.00
N ASP A 100 -14.98 15.74 -8.76
CA ASP A 100 -16.12 16.14 -7.94
C ASP A 100 -16.24 17.66 -7.81
N GLU A 101 -17.44 18.15 -7.48
CA GLU A 101 -17.73 19.58 -7.31
C GLU A 101 -16.82 20.26 -6.28
N GLU A 102 -16.38 19.52 -5.26
CA GLU A 102 -15.48 20.02 -4.22
C GLU A 102 -13.99 19.98 -4.62
N GLY A 103 -13.64 19.34 -5.74
CA GLY A 103 -12.27 19.18 -6.21
C GLY A 103 -11.38 18.35 -5.28
N LYS A 104 -11.92 17.31 -4.65
CA LYS A 104 -11.24 16.49 -3.62
C LYS A 104 -11.12 15.01 -3.97
N GLN A 105 -12.05 14.44 -4.73
CA GLN A 105 -12.16 13.01 -4.99
C GLN A 105 -11.39 12.62 -6.25
N VAL A 106 -10.47 11.68 -6.09
CA VAL A 106 -9.60 11.14 -7.15
C VAL A 106 -9.81 9.64 -7.31
N LEU A 107 -9.46 9.07 -8.46
CA LEU A 107 -9.69 7.65 -8.73
C LEU A 107 -8.46 6.82 -8.35
N GLY A 108 -8.65 5.82 -7.50
CA GLY A 108 -7.59 4.90 -7.06
C GLY A 108 -6.61 5.48 -6.03
N TRP A 109 -6.45 6.80 -5.96
CA TRP A 109 -5.69 7.51 -4.94
C TRP A 109 -6.58 7.91 -3.75
N ARG A 110 -5.99 8.26 -2.60
CA ARG A 110 -6.74 8.82 -1.45
C ARG A 110 -6.92 10.33 -1.62
N TRP A 111 -5.90 10.99 -2.14
CA TRP A 111 -5.85 12.43 -2.40
C TRP A 111 -4.65 12.77 -3.30
N CYS A 112 -4.80 13.78 -4.15
CA CYS A 112 -3.75 14.37 -4.96
C CYS A 112 -3.69 15.89 -4.78
N SER A 113 -2.50 16.47 -4.93
CA SER A 113 -2.25 17.91 -4.81
C SER A 113 -1.06 18.32 -5.68
N PRO A 114 -0.76 19.63 -5.76
CA PRO A 114 0.46 20.10 -6.43
C PRO A 114 1.78 19.53 -5.85
N ARG A 115 1.75 18.86 -4.68
CA ARG A 115 2.93 18.20 -4.09
C ARG A 115 3.07 16.73 -4.49
N GLY A 116 2.00 16.08 -4.93
CA GLY A 116 2.00 14.64 -5.22
C GLY A 116 0.63 13.99 -5.07
N CYS A 117 0.60 12.66 -5.10
CA CYS A 117 -0.57 11.82 -4.83
C CYS A 117 -0.25 10.82 -3.71
N TRP A 118 -1.24 10.52 -2.88
CA TRP A 118 -1.10 9.59 -1.76
C TRP A 118 -2.20 8.55 -1.76
N ARG A 119 -1.86 7.33 -1.34
CA ARG A 119 -2.82 6.28 -0.99
C ARG A 119 -2.53 5.78 0.41
N THR A 120 -3.60 5.48 1.15
CA THR A 120 -3.54 4.93 2.50
C THR A 120 -4.38 3.67 2.55
N GLY A 121 -3.93 2.67 3.30
CA GLY A 121 -4.69 1.47 3.63
C GLY A 121 -4.52 1.15 5.10
N SER A 122 -5.61 0.74 5.74
CA SER A 122 -5.59 0.26 7.12
C SER A 122 -6.53 -0.94 7.21
N LEU A 123 -5.99 -2.03 7.74
CA LEU A 123 -6.74 -3.23 8.07
C LEU A 123 -6.22 -3.71 9.44
N GLY A 124 -7.04 -4.43 10.21
CA GLY A 124 -6.60 -4.91 11.53
C GLY A 124 -5.19 -5.53 11.45
N GLY A 125 -4.27 -5.01 12.23
CA GLY A 125 -2.87 -5.41 12.26
C GLY A 125 -1.99 -5.01 11.06
N SER A 126 -2.39 -4.09 10.19
CA SER A 126 -1.52 -3.56 9.11
C SER A 126 -1.92 -2.16 8.65
N ASP A 127 -0.92 -1.32 8.40
CA ASP A 127 -1.11 -0.05 7.70
C ASP A 127 -0.17 0.07 6.51
N ALA A 128 -0.61 0.79 5.49
CA ALA A 128 0.16 1.09 4.31
C ALA A 128 -0.02 2.56 3.89
N VAL A 129 1.08 3.19 3.52
CA VAL A 129 1.11 4.52 2.91
C VAL A 129 1.94 4.47 1.65
N ILE A 130 1.38 4.94 0.55
CA ILE A 130 2.06 5.11 -0.73
C ILE A 130 2.02 6.60 -1.06
N ALA A 131 3.14 7.13 -1.54
CA ALA A 131 3.20 8.49 -2.07
C ALA A 131 3.98 8.52 -3.38
N THR A 132 3.48 9.34 -4.30
CA THR A 132 4.15 9.74 -5.54
C THR A 132 4.30 11.25 -5.50
N LEU A 133 5.52 11.73 -5.33
CA LEU A 133 5.80 13.17 -5.17
C LEU A 133 6.11 13.81 -6.53
N LYS A 134 5.73 15.07 -6.71
CA LYS A 134 5.95 15.80 -7.98
C LYS A 134 7.42 15.98 -8.38
N ASN A 135 8.36 15.73 -7.46
CA ASN A 135 9.79 15.77 -7.74
C ASN A 135 10.34 14.44 -8.31
N GLY A 136 9.47 13.52 -8.74
CA GLY A 136 9.85 12.23 -9.33
C GLY A 136 10.14 11.13 -8.32
N ILE A 137 9.95 11.38 -7.01
CA ILE A 137 10.18 10.38 -5.97
C ILE A 137 8.86 9.71 -5.59
N SER A 138 8.79 8.40 -5.75
CA SER A 138 7.69 7.57 -5.26
C SER A 138 8.19 6.61 -4.18
N TRP A 139 7.38 6.38 -3.14
CA TRP A 139 7.72 5.47 -2.03
C TRP A 139 6.50 4.77 -1.46
N ALA A 140 6.73 3.61 -0.85
CA ALA A 140 5.75 2.83 -0.12
C ALA A 140 6.28 2.48 1.26
N PHE A 141 5.43 2.57 2.27
CA PHE A 141 5.69 2.18 3.64
C PHE A 141 4.57 1.26 4.11
N VAL A 142 4.92 0.10 4.66
CA VAL A 142 3.95 -0.93 5.10
C VAL A 142 4.36 -1.45 6.47
N THR A 143 3.39 -1.59 7.37
CA THR A 143 3.58 -2.18 8.70
C THR A 143 2.72 -3.43 8.86
N ASN A 144 3.18 -4.35 9.71
CA ASN A 144 2.44 -5.52 10.15
C ASN A 144 1.85 -5.35 11.56
N THR A 145 1.62 -4.10 11.94
CA THR A 145 0.92 -3.69 13.16
C THR A 145 0.07 -2.48 12.84
N SER A 146 -1.12 -2.38 13.44
CA SER A 146 -1.94 -1.17 13.34
C SER A 146 -1.30 0.00 14.09
N ILE A 147 -1.26 1.13 13.42
CA ILE A 147 -0.90 2.45 13.92
C ILE A 147 -2.21 3.20 14.16
N ASP A 148 -2.24 4.08 15.17
CA ASP A 148 -3.39 4.95 15.37
C ASP A 148 -3.62 5.82 14.11
N SER A 149 -4.73 5.54 13.42
CA SER A 149 -4.93 5.83 11.99
C SER A 149 -4.78 7.30 11.56
N ARG A 150 -4.94 8.27 12.47
CA ARG A 150 -4.86 9.70 12.15
C ARG A 150 -3.47 10.30 12.39
N SER A 151 -2.79 9.94 13.47
CA SER A 151 -1.42 10.37 13.73
C SER A 151 -0.40 9.57 12.91
N GLY A 152 -0.65 8.27 12.72
CA GLY A 152 0.29 7.35 12.08
C GLY A 152 0.71 7.72 10.68
N VAL A 153 -0.25 8.06 9.81
CA VAL A 153 0.06 8.47 8.41
C VAL A 153 0.91 9.74 8.39
N ARG A 154 0.60 10.70 9.28
CA ARG A 154 1.35 11.96 9.39
C ARG A 154 2.76 11.72 9.93
N GLU A 155 2.92 10.82 10.91
CA GLU A 155 4.21 10.43 11.47
C GLU A 155 5.08 9.71 10.45
N ILE A 156 4.53 8.73 9.73
CA ILE A 156 5.21 8.04 8.61
C ILE A 156 5.69 9.07 7.58
N TYR A 157 4.81 10.00 7.19
CA TYR A 157 5.19 11.05 6.25
C TYR A 157 6.32 11.94 6.80
N GLY A 158 6.28 12.28 8.09
CA GLY A 158 7.33 13.02 8.78
C GLY A 158 8.68 12.29 8.73
N VAL A 159 8.69 10.99 9.07
CA VAL A 159 9.88 10.14 9.02
C VAL A 159 10.41 10.04 7.60
N MET A 160 9.55 9.72 6.62
CA MET A 160 9.95 9.60 5.21
C MET A 160 10.52 10.90 4.68
N ARG A 161 9.96 12.06 5.08
CA ARG A 161 10.52 13.36 4.72
C ARG A 161 11.93 13.57 5.28
N GLN A 162 12.20 13.14 6.51
CA GLN A 162 13.53 13.21 7.11
C GLN A 162 14.51 12.28 6.39
N VAL A 163 14.10 11.03 6.12
CA VAL A 163 14.90 10.05 5.37
C VAL A 163 15.27 10.63 4.00
N LEU A 164 14.28 11.08 3.23
CA LEU A 164 14.52 11.66 1.90
C LEU A 164 15.41 12.90 1.96
N LYS A 165 15.28 13.75 2.98
CA LYS A 165 16.17 14.91 3.15
C LYS A 165 17.62 14.47 3.40
N ALA A 166 17.82 13.41 4.17
CA ALA A 166 19.15 12.90 4.51
C ALA A 166 19.82 12.14 3.36
N THR A 167 19.03 11.43 2.53
CA THR A 167 19.58 10.50 1.52
C THR A 167 19.49 11.02 0.08
N LYS A 168 18.86 12.18 -0.19
CA LYS A 168 18.58 12.66 -1.56
C LYS A 168 19.81 12.65 -2.48
N SER A 169 20.98 13.07 -2.00
CA SER A 169 22.22 13.12 -2.78
C SER A 169 22.90 11.76 -2.98
N GLN A 170 22.40 10.71 -2.33
CA GLN A 170 22.97 9.36 -2.31
C GLN A 170 22.07 8.32 -2.98
N LEU A 171 20.92 8.74 -3.53
CA LEU A 171 20.04 7.81 -4.23
C LEU A 171 20.74 7.32 -5.51
N PRO A 172 20.93 6.00 -5.68
CA PRO A 172 21.59 5.45 -6.84
C PRO A 172 20.76 5.69 -8.11
N ASP A 173 21.42 6.07 -9.20
CA ASP A 173 20.81 6.16 -10.53
C ASP A 173 20.81 4.78 -11.22
N VAL A 174 20.23 3.79 -10.54
CA VAL A 174 20.16 2.40 -10.99
C VAL A 174 18.74 1.90 -10.78
N ASN A 175 18.14 1.35 -11.84
CA ASN A 175 16.87 0.65 -11.71
C ASN A 175 17.09 -0.76 -11.15
N TYR A 176 16.73 -0.96 -9.88
CA TYR A 176 16.85 -2.27 -9.23
C TYR A 176 15.69 -3.24 -9.58
N PHE A 177 14.66 -2.80 -10.30
CA PHE A 177 13.60 -3.69 -10.74
C PHE A 177 14.16 -4.72 -11.74
N GLY A 178 13.88 -6.01 -11.50
CA GLY A 178 14.32 -7.10 -12.37
C GLY A 178 15.71 -7.65 -12.06
N LEU A 179 16.44 -7.10 -11.08
CA LEU A 179 17.64 -7.74 -10.58
C LEU A 179 17.28 -9.05 -9.87
N LYS A 180 17.94 -10.14 -10.25
CA LYS A 180 17.79 -11.41 -9.54
C LYS A 180 18.41 -11.26 -8.14
N PRO A 181 17.73 -11.72 -7.08
CA PRO A 181 18.39 -11.77 -5.77
C PRO A 181 19.68 -12.60 -5.89
N PRO A 182 20.74 -12.24 -5.17
CA PRO A 182 21.97 -13.02 -5.18
C PRO A 182 21.62 -14.48 -4.85
N GLN A 183 22.09 -15.41 -5.70
CA GLN A 183 21.92 -16.83 -5.43
C GLN A 183 22.71 -17.15 -4.16
N LYS A 184 22.01 -17.65 -3.14
CA LYS A 184 22.62 -18.17 -1.93
C LYS A 184 23.22 -19.55 -2.19
#